data_AF-A0A328PW55-F1
#
_entry.id   AF-A0A328PW55-F1
#
_cell.length_a   1.000
_cell.length_b   1.000
_cell.length_c   1.000
_cell.angle_alpha   90.00
_cell.angle_beta   90.00
_cell.angle_gamma   90.00
#
_symmetry.space_group_name_H-M   'P 1'
#
loop_
_entity.id
_entity.type
_entity.pdbx_description
1 polymer ?
#
loop_
_entity_poly.entity_id
_entity_poly.type
_entity_poly.pdbx_seq_one_letter_code
_entity_poly.pdbx_strand_id
1 'polypeptide(L)'
;MPSFTAPLAIGIIDKHWIQVIKAHLLWHGEQKTIDLETLNTSLKILDSLVTGAPQPSWDTFRTHCARALPAKTNDLLAQIPQKPFMRIVCALLIKDNNGVTLRQYYKYRDTFRDLALKHQNVVQKLDNGKLTTVGYQFAKFYSNIKKVLDDLVISRRYVETVADASDLDNVNEGFSVEQLSFMAQQLELFDVPSFSSSNQNWFAENAKELASLSKGVIRYLRSMIAKQQAKADNALMTEAEGSADATISYNIAQFSIDLDTYTGLFTQMHNAFAGVRKVIQSLEIFPDAIQVGISDSDKKRIGIFIVPLMKRIFDGERKREVFDEIFFEGAEVDSMIYRLSQELNNEYRDSTKPVCCVGFTEGAIIFLGKILPLLNFPLYLLTDKLSFYGASTSVDSSKSIDIKFDNSKYDGNRVIIFDDIIDQGITVQKFLEQARAKTKAVDFKICMLFAKPNPKNVYGKIDFLGSMLPNVWVVGYGFDTLYKHRNADAVGSIKESFKKE
;
A
#
# COMPACT_ATOMS: atom_id res chain seq x y z
N MET A 1 -18.12 17.28 -3.20
CA MET A 1 -17.12 16.36 -3.78
C MET A 1 -15.83 17.15 -3.94
N PRO A 2 -14.65 16.70 -3.47
CA PRO A 2 -13.41 17.28 -3.97
C PRO A 2 -13.34 16.94 -5.46
N SER A 3 -13.28 17.96 -6.30
CA SER A 3 -12.97 17.83 -7.71
C SER A 3 -11.64 17.08 -7.85
N PHE A 4 -11.59 16.09 -8.73
CA PHE A 4 -10.34 15.46 -9.16
C PHE A 4 -9.58 16.47 -10.05
N THR A 5 -9.05 17.52 -9.43
CA THR A 5 -7.88 18.21 -9.97
C THR A 5 -6.71 17.35 -9.55
N ALA A 6 -6.22 16.50 -10.46
CA ALA A 6 -4.92 15.87 -10.28
C ALA A 6 -3.94 16.99 -9.90
N PRO A 7 -3.41 17.02 -8.67
CA PRO A 7 -2.53 18.09 -8.30
C PRO A 7 -1.15 17.65 -8.81
N LEU A 8 -0.89 17.85 -10.10
CA LEU A 8 0.45 18.31 -10.50
C LEU A 8 0.47 19.82 -10.29
N ALA A 9 0.19 20.23 -9.04
CA ALA A 9 0.53 21.55 -8.60
C ALA A 9 2.05 21.60 -8.57
N ILE A 10 2.64 22.62 -9.19
CA ILE A 10 4.08 22.85 -9.26
C ILE A 10 4.75 22.66 -7.88
N GLY A 11 4.04 22.97 -6.76
CA GLY A 11 4.55 22.80 -5.39
C GLY A 11 4.67 21.37 -4.87
N ILE A 12 3.99 20.39 -5.48
CA ILE A 12 4.14 18.98 -5.10
C ILE A 12 5.46 18.43 -5.65
N ILE A 13 5.87 18.88 -6.84
CA ILE A 13 7.12 18.45 -7.47
C ILE A 13 8.34 18.93 -6.66
N ASP A 14 8.33 20.17 -6.16
CA ASP A 14 9.39 20.70 -5.30
C ASP A 14 9.61 19.85 -4.04
N LYS A 15 8.51 19.42 -3.38
CA LYS A 15 8.58 18.53 -2.22
C LYS A 15 9.30 17.23 -2.57
N HIS A 16 8.95 16.60 -3.71
CA HIS A 16 9.56 15.34 -4.12
C HIS A 16 11.02 15.52 -4.55
N TRP A 17 11.37 16.61 -5.24
CA TRP A 17 12.77 16.96 -5.50
C TRP A 17 13.58 17.05 -4.20
N ILE A 18 13.04 17.76 -3.21
CA ILE A 18 13.68 17.91 -1.90
C ILE A 18 13.84 16.56 -1.20
N GLN A 19 12.82 15.69 -1.23
CA GLN A 19 12.91 14.36 -0.62
C GLN A 19 14.06 13.53 -1.22
N VAL A 20 14.17 13.50 -2.55
CA VAL A 20 15.24 12.75 -3.24
C VAL A 20 16.62 13.36 -2.95
N ILE A 21 16.73 14.69 -2.93
CA ILE A 21 17.97 15.39 -2.55
C ILE A 21 18.35 15.06 -1.10
N LYS A 22 17.41 15.09 -0.16
CA LYS A 22 17.66 14.75 1.25
C LYS A 22 18.16 13.31 1.37
N ALA A 23 17.53 12.36 0.69
CA ALA A 23 17.98 10.96 0.68
C ALA A 23 19.41 10.82 0.12
N HIS A 24 19.74 11.55 -0.94
CA HIS A 24 21.09 11.60 -1.50
C HIS A 24 22.12 12.19 -0.51
N LEU A 25 21.79 13.28 0.18
CA LEU A 25 22.69 13.89 1.17
C LEU A 25 22.87 13.01 2.42
N LEU A 26 21.81 12.34 2.87
CA LEU A 26 21.88 11.38 3.97
C LEU A 26 22.80 10.20 3.63
N TRP A 27 22.77 9.71 2.39
CA TRP A 27 23.73 8.72 1.90
C TRP A 27 25.17 9.22 2.01
N HIS A 28 25.44 10.44 1.55
CA HIS A 28 26.77 11.03 1.66
C HIS A 28 27.22 11.25 3.12
N GLY A 29 26.27 11.49 4.03
CA GLY A 29 26.49 11.51 5.48
C GLY A 29 26.92 10.14 6.02
N GLU A 30 26.22 9.07 5.62
CA GLU A 30 26.56 7.68 5.98
C GLU A 30 27.96 7.29 5.47
N GLN A 31 28.28 7.70 4.25
CA GLN A 31 29.61 7.51 3.64
C GLN A 31 30.67 8.48 4.18
N LYS A 32 30.32 9.40 5.10
CA LYS A 32 31.21 10.40 5.72
C LYS A 32 31.91 11.30 4.69
N THR A 33 31.27 11.56 3.55
CA THR A 33 31.78 12.43 2.48
C THR A 33 31.34 13.89 2.62
N ILE A 34 30.43 14.14 3.56
CA ILE A 34 30.01 15.44 4.09
C ILE A 34 30.01 15.37 5.62
N ASP A 35 30.45 16.43 6.30
CA ASP A 35 30.43 16.48 7.76
C ASP A 35 29.01 16.70 8.31
N LEU A 36 28.80 16.31 9.57
CA LEU A 36 27.48 16.30 10.19
C LEU A 36 26.89 17.72 10.37
N GLU A 37 27.73 18.74 10.58
CA GLU A 37 27.28 20.12 10.76
C GLU A 37 26.75 20.69 9.44
N THR A 38 27.51 20.53 8.36
CA THR A 38 27.11 20.92 7.01
C THR A 38 25.86 20.14 6.59
N LEU A 39 25.81 18.82 6.80
CA LEU A 39 24.65 17.99 6.48
C LEU A 39 23.39 18.50 7.19
N ASN A 40 23.44 18.67 8.52
CA ASN A 40 22.28 19.13 9.30
C ASN A 40 21.82 20.53 8.88
N THR A 41 22.76 21.41 8.54
CA THR A 41 22.45 22.75 8.03
C THR A 41 21.72 22.66 6.70
N SER A 42 22.23 21.86 5.76
CA SER A 42 21.62 21.65 4.45
C SER A 42 20.24 21.03 4.54
N LEU A 43 20.02 20.03 5.41
CA LEU A 43 18.71 19.42 5.61
C LEU A 43 17.68 20.45 6.13
N LYS A 44 18.06 21.30 7.09
CA LYS A 44 17.19 22.38 7.60
C LYS A 44 16.83 23.41 6.53
N ILE A 45 17.81 23.80 5.70
CA ILE A 45 17.58 24.73 4.59
C ILE A 45 16.59 24.09 3.60
N LEU A 46 16.82 22.85 3.19
CA LEU A 46 15.93 22.11 2.31
C LEU A 46 14.50 22.01 2.86
N ASP A 47 14.33 21.74 4.15
CA ASP A 47 13.01 21.71 4.80
C ASP A 47 12.28 23.05 4.72
N SER A 48 13.00 24.18 4.83
CA SER A 48 12.41 25.51 4.67
C SER A 48 11.93 25.77 3.23
N LEU A 49 12.63 25.23 2.23
CA LEU A 49 12.30 25.40 0.81
C LEU A 49 11.00 24.68 0.42
N VAL A 50 10.65 23.58 1.10
CA VAL A 50 9.38 22.84 0.86
C VAL A 50 8.15 23.75 1.03
N THR A 51 8.24 24.72 1.94
CA THR A 51 7.14 25.64 2.27
C THR A 51 7.14 26.92 1.44
N GLY A 52 8.11 27.07 0.53
CA GLY A 52 8.30 28.25 -0.31
C GLY A 52 7.37 28.30 -1.53
N ALA A 53 7.52 29.35 -2.33
CA ALA A 53 6.84 29.45 -3.62
C ALA A 53 7.37 28.36 -4.58
N PRO A 54 6.49 27.59 -5.23
CA PRO A 54 6.90 26.52 -6.13
C PRO A 54 7.79 27.00 -7.27
N GLN A 55 8.80 26.21 -7.62
CA GLN A 55 9.73 26.53 -8.71
C GLN A 55 9.22 25.99 -10.05
N PRO A 56 9.31 26.78 -11.14
CA PRO A 56 8.69 26.43 -12.42
C PRO A 56 9.39 25.28 -13.15
N SER A 57 10.63 24.95 -12.80
CA SER A 57 11.41 23.89 -13.42
C SER A 57 12.53 23.39 -12.52
N TRP A 58 13.04 22.20 -12.84
CA TRP A 58 14.22 21.63 -12.19
C TRP A 58 15.43 22.57 -12.24
N ASP A 59 15.66 23.26 -13.34
CA ASP A 59 16.82 24.17 -13.49
C ASP A 59 16.69 25.42 -12.61
N THR A 60 15.48 25.98 -12.53
CA THR A 60 15.21 27.09 -11.62
C THR A 60 15.34 26.66 -10.16
N PHE A 61 14.82 25.46 -9.83
CA PHE A 61 14.96 24.86 -8.50
C PHE A 61 16.43 24.63 -8.13
N ARG A 62 17.24 24.03 -9.01
CA ARG A 62 18.69 23.87 -8.79
C ARG A 62 19.40 25.19 -8.57
N THR A 63 19.07 26.22 -9.34
CA THR A 63 19.64 27.56 -9.18
C THR A 63 19.28 28.15 -7.81
N HIS A 64 18.05 27.91 -7.35
CA HIS A 64 17.61 28.34 -6.02
C HIS A 64 18.38 27.60 -4.90
N CYS A 65 18.49 26.27 -4.99
CA CYS A 65 19.28 25.46 -4.08
C CYS A 65 20.76 25.90 -4.05
N ALA A 66 21.35 26.17 -5.21
CA ALA A 66 22.75 26.60 -5.33
C ALA A 66 23.05 27.90 -4.57
N ARG A 67 22.06 28.81 -4.47
CA ARG A 67 22.19 30.06 -3.70
C ARG A 67 21.97 29.87 -2.21
N ALA A 68 21.16 28.90 -1.82
CA ALA A 68 20.76 28.69 -0.43
C ALA A 68 21.69 27.74 0.33
N LEU A 69 22.29 26.76 -0.36
CA LEU A 69 23.03 25.67 0.28
C LEU A 69 24.55 25.95 0.38
N PRO A 70 25.23 25.36 1.38
CA PRO A 70 26.69 25.42 1.49
C PRO A 70 27.40 24.90 0.24
N ALA A 71 28.59 25.45 -0.07
CA ALA A 71 29.37 25.09 -1.26
C ALA A 71 29.60 23.57 -1.37
N LYS A 72 30.01 22.92 -0.28
CA LYS A 72 30.21 21.46 -0.24
C LYS A 72 28.94 20.67 -0.59
N THR A 73 27.76 21.18 -0.22
CA THR A 73 26.49 20.55 -0.58
C THR A 73 26.20 20.72 -2.07
N ASN A 74 26.47 21.91 -2.62
CA ASN A 74 26.30 22.15 -4.06
C ASN A 74 27.20 21.24 -4.91
N ASP A 75 28.43 20.97 -4.46
CA ASP A 75 29.34 20.03 -5.13
C ASP A 75 28.76 18.61 -5.21
N LEU A 76 28.02 18.17 -4.18
CA LEU A 76 27.34 16.88 -4.17
C LEU A 76 26.09 16.90 -5.06
N LEU A 77 25.30 17.98 -5.03
CA LEU A 77 24.15 18.13 -5.92
C LEU A 77 24.55 18.10 -7.41
N ALA A 78 25.72 18.65 -7.74
CA ALA A 78 26.25 18.62 -9.10
C ALA A 78 26.60 17.20 -9.59
N GLN A 79 26.78 16.24 -8.67
CA GLN A 79 27.07 14.84 -9.00
C GLN A 79 25.80 14.00 -9.21
N ILE A 80 24.61 14.56 -8.94
CA ILE A 80 23.35 13.83 -9.09
C ILE A 80 23.09 13.54 -10.59
N PRO A 81 22.95 12.27 -11.00
CA PRO A 81 22.57 11.93 -12.36
C PRO A 81 21.10 12.30 -12.59
N GLN A 82 20.88 13.25 -13.50
CA GLN A 82 19.57 13.90 -13.68
C GLN A 82 18.45 12.91 -14.06
N LYS A 83 18.72 11.94 -14.95
CA LYS A 83 17.71 10.99 -15.44
C LYS A 83 17.25 10.03 -14.34
N PRO A 84 18.13 9.30 -13.61
CA PRO A 84 17.75 8.53 -12.43
C PRO A 84 17.06 9.36 -11.35
N PHE A 85 17.56 10.56 -11.07
CA PHE A 85 16.95 11.48 -10.11
C PHE A 85 15.48 11.78 -10.45
N MET A 86 15.21 12.21 -11.69
CA MET A 86 13.86 12.55 -12.11
C MET A 86 12.92 11.34 -12.09
N ARG A 87 13.42 10.12 -12.33
CA ARG A 87 12.62 8.90 -12.24
C ARG A 87 12.19 8.58 -10.82
N ILE A 88 13.09 8.72 -9.84
CA ILE A 88 12.75 8.55 -8.43
C ILE A 88 11.70 9.59 -8.00
N VAL A 89 11.82 10.83 -8.48
CA VAL A 89 10.83 11.89 -8.26
C VAL A 89 9.47 11.50 -8.86
N CYS A 90 9.45 10.98 -10.09
CA CYS A 90 8.23 10.45 -10.72
C CYS A 90 7.64 9.29 -9.91
N ALA A 91 8.45 8.36 -9.40
CA ALA A 91 8.00 7.24 -8.58
C ALA A 91 7.32 7.71 -7.28
N LEU A 92 7.81 8.79 -6.65
CA LEU A 92 7.17 9.39 -5.49
C LEU A 92 5.82 10.04 -5.82
N LEU A 93 5.73 10.74 -6.95
CA LEU A 93 4.45 11.29 -7.45
C LEU A 93 3.44 10.16 -7.72
N ILE A 94 3.90 9.09 -8.36
CA ILE A 94 3.11 7.88 -8.63
C ILE A 94 2.61 7.26 -7.32
N LYS A 95 3.50 7.10 -6.33
CA LYS A 95 3.17 6.56 -5.00
C LYS A 95 2.08 7.38 -4.32
N ASP A 96 2.19 8.71 -4.30
CA ASP A 96 1.20 9.59 -3.71
C ASP A 96 -0.16 9.46 -4.42
N ASN A 97 -0.17 9.43 -5.75
CA ASN A 97 -1.38 9.31 -6.55
C ASN A 97 -2.06 7.93 -6.39
N ASN A 98 -1.29 6.85 -6.42
CA ASN A 98 -1.77 5.49 -6.17
C ASN A 98 -2.36 5.35 -4.76
N GLY A 99 -1.67 5.89 -3.75
CA GLY A 99 -2.10 5.82 -2.34
C GLY A 99 -3.44 6.51 -2.07
N VAL A 100 -3.80 7.55 -2.83
CA VAL A 100 -5.13 8.18 -2.71
C VAL A 100 -6.17 7.42 -3.52
N THR A 101 -5.84 7.10 -4.77
CA THR A 101 -6.85 6.67 -5.75
C THR A 101 -7.25 5.21 -5.57
N LEU A 102 -6.29 4.31 -5.32
CA LEU A 102 -6.59 2.88 -5.19
C LEU A 102 -7.48 2.59 -3.96
N ARG A 103 -7.30 3.33 -2.87
CA ARG A 103 -8.21 3.26 -1.70
C ARG A 103 -9.65 3.65 -2.04
N GLN A 104 -9.85 4.59 -2.97
CA GLN A 104 -11.21 4.92 -3.44
C GLN A 104 -11.82 3.78 -4.27
N TYR A 105 -10.99 2.99 -4.96
CA TYR A 105 -11.48 1.89 -5.79
C TYR A 105 -12.06 0.75 -4.96
N TYR A 106 -11.51 0.49 -3.78
CA TYR A 106 -12.10 -0.45 -2.83
C TYR A 106 -13.49 -0.03 -2.34
N LYS A 107 -13.78 1.27 -2.22
CA LYS A 107 -15.15 1.76 -1.94
C LYS A 107 -16.12 1.45 -3.09
N TYR A 108 -15.64 1.35 -4.33
CA TYR A 108 -16.48 0.98 -5.47
C TYR A 108 -16.83 -0.50 -5.52
N ARG A 109 -15.91 -1.37 -5.11
CA ARG A 109 -16.19 -2.80 -4.90
C ARG A 109 -17.43 -2.97 -4.02
N ASP A 110 -17.55 -2.19 -2.95
CA ASP A 110 -18.65 -2.29 -2.00
C ASP A 110 -20.02 -1.93 -2.63
N THR A 111 -20.03 -1.01 -3.61
CA THR A 111 -21.24 -0.72 -4.41
C THR A 111 -21.77 -1.98 -5.11
N PHE A 112 -20.88 -2.81 -5.66
CA PHE A 112 -21.28 -4.07 -6.30
C PHE A 112 -21.83 -5.08 -5.29
N ARG A 113 -21.24 -5.17 -4.10
CA ARG A 113 -21.78 -5.98 -2.99
C ARG A 113 -23.21 -5.55 -2.66
N ASP A 114 -23.42 -4.26 -2.48
CA ASP A 114 -24.72 -3.74 -2.04
C ASP A 114 -25.81 -3.98 -3.11
N LEU A 115 -25.49 -3.79 -4.40
CA LEU A 115 -26.37 -4.17 -5.51
C LEU A 115 -26.62 -5.69 -5.54
N ALA A 116 -25.59 -6.49 -5.29
CA ALA A 116 -25.68 -7.93 -5.28
C ALA A 116 -26.67 -8.41 -4.21
N LEU A 117 -26.57 -7.88 -2.98
CA LEU A 117 -27.46 -8.19 -1.87
C LEU A 117 -28.88 -7.67 -2.11
N LYS A 118 -29.02 -6.42 -2.59
CA LYS A 118 -30.32 -5.80 -2.89
C LYS A 118 -31.13 -6.59 -3.92
N HIS A 119 -30.46 -7.12 -4.94
CA HIS A 119 -31.11 -7.82 -6.06
C HIS A 119 -30.86 -9.34 -6.05
N GLN A 120 -30.51 -9.91 -4.89
CA GLN A 120 -30.14 -11.33 -4.78
C GLN A 120 -31.23 -12.30 -5.25
N ASN A 121 -32.51 -11.93 -5.10
CA ASN A 121 -33.66 -12.77 -5.43
C ASN A 121 -34.32 -12.42 -6.78
N VAL A 122 -33.80 -11.43 -7.51
CA VAL A 122 -34.36 -11.05 -8.81
C VAL A 122 -33.85 -12.02 -9.86
N VAL A 123 -34.64 -13.03 -10.18
CA VAL A 123 -34.27 -14.08 -11.15
C VAL A 123 -34.31 -13.51 -12.56
N GLN A 124 -33.27 -13.77 -13.35
CA GLN A 124 -33.16 -13.28 -14.72
C GLN A 124 -32.77 -14.43 -15.66
N LYS A 125 -33.18 -14.29 -16.92
CA LYS A 125 -32.74 -15.15 -18.02
C LYS A 125 -31.70 -14.41 -18.87
N LEU A 126 -30.50 -14.99 -18.96
CA LEU A 126 -29.41 -14.46 -19.79
C LEU A 126 -29.68 -14.70 -21.29
N ASP A 127 -28.91 -14.03 -22.15
CA ASP A 127 -29.00 -14.16 -23.62
C ASP A 127 -28.78 -15.59 -24.11
N ASN A 128 -27.94 -16.35 -23.41
CA ASN A 128 -27.70 -17.77 -23.67
C ASN A 128 -28.78 -18.71 -23.10
N GLY A 129 -29.90 -18.17 -22.61
CA GLY A 129 -31.02 -18.90 -22.05
C GLY A 129 -30.83 -19.39 -20.61
N LYS A 130 -29.64 -19.27 -20.01
CA LYS A 130 -29.39 -19.70 -18.62
C LYS A 130 -30.08 -18.79 -17.61
N LEU A 131 -30.65 -19.40 -16.58
CA LEU A 131 -31.22 -18.70 -15.44
C LEU A 131 -30.15 -18.39 -14.39
N THR A 132 -30.26 -17.22 -13.77
CA THR A 132 -29.40 -16.69 -12.71
C THR A 132 -30.20 -15.66 -11.92
N THR A 133 -29.61 -14.98 -10.94
CA THR A 133 -30.16 -13.73 -10.41
C THR A 133 -29.34 -12.53 -10.83
N VAL A 134 -29.97 -11.35 -10.86
CA VAL A 134 -29.29 -10.05 -11.03
C VAL A 134 -28.23 -9.88 -9.95
N GLY A 135 -28.59 -10.19 -8.69
CA GLY A 135 -27.66 -10.09 -7.58
C GLY A 135 -26.43 -10.98 -7.75
N TYR A 136 -26.58 -12.19 -8.31
CA TYR A 136 -25.44 -13.05 -8.61
C TYR A 136 -24.50 -12.45 -9.67
N GLN A 137 -25.01 -11.72 -10.66
CA GLN A 137 -24.14 -11.05 -11.63
C GLN A 137 -23.29 -9.97 -10.96
N PHE A 138 -23.90 -9.15 -10.11
CA PHE A 138 -23.16 -8.17 -9.32
C PHE A 138 -22.19 -8.80 -8.32
N ALA A 139 -22.54 -9.95 -7.73
CA ALA A 139 -21.63 -10.70 -6.88
C ALA A 139 -20.36 -11.17 -7.63
N LYS A 140 -20.50 -11.57 -8.90
CA LYS A 140 -19.33 -11.90 -9.73
C LYS A 140 -18.47 -10.67 -10.05
N PHE A 141 -19.09 -9.52 -10.35
CA PHE A 141 -18.35 -8.28 -10.53
C PHE A 141 -17.60 -7.88 -9.25
N TYR A 142 -18.23 -8.01 -8.08
CA TYR A 142 -17.59 -7.81 -6.78
C TYR A 142 -16.37 -8.74 -6.57
N SER A 143 -16.47 -10.04 -6.88
CA SER A 143 -15.33 -10.95 -6.69
C SER A 143 -14.18 -10.63 -7.64
N ASN A 144 -14.49 -10.34 -8.90
CA ASN A 144 -13.47 -10.05 -9.91
C ASN A 144 -12.76 -8.72 -9.63
N ILE A 145 -13.52 -7.67 -9.31
CA ILE A 145 -12.95 -6.34 -9.03
C ILE A 145 -12.06 -6.40 -7.79
N LYS A 146 -12.45 -7.15 -6.74
CA LYS A 146 -11.61 -7.35 -5.55
C LYS A 146 -10.27 -7.97 -5.93
N LYS A 147 -10.27 -9.06 -6.71
CA LYS A 147 -9.05 -9.75 -7.13
C LYS A 147 -8.12 -8.82 -7.92
N VAL A 148 -8.66 -8.11 -8.92
CA VAL A 148 -7.87 -7.21 -9.76
C VAL A 148 -7.33 -6.02 -8.98
N LEU A 149 -8.09 -5.48 -8.02
CA LEU A 149 -7.60 -4.42 -7.14
C LEU A 149 -6.47 -4.91 -6.23
N ASP A 150 -6.60 -6.11 -5.65
CA ASP A 150 -5.55 -6.72 -4.84
C ASP A 150 -4.26 -6.90 -5.69
N ASP A 151 -4.38 -7.38 -6.93
CA ASP A 151 -3.25 -7.52 -7.85
C ASP A 151 -2.64 -6.18 -8.26
N LEU A 152 -3.47 -5.17 -8.52
CA LEU A 152 -3.03 -3.83 -8.89
C LEU A 152 -2.25 -3.17 -7.73
N VAL A 153 -2.67 -3.39 -6.49
CA VAL A 153 -1.96 -2.92 -5.29
C VAL A 153 -0.62 -3.65 -5.13
N ILE A 154 -0.58 -4.96 -5.36
CA ILE A 154 0.66 -5.74 -5.26
C ILE A 154 1.65 -5.34 -6.37
N SER A 155 1.16 -5.04 -7.57
CA SER A 155 1.99 -4.64 -8.71
C SER A 155 2.50 -3.19 -8.64
N ARG A 156 2.10 -2.40 -7.63
CA ARG A 156 2.66 -1.05 -7.36
C ARG A 156 4.19 -1.05 -7.28
N ARG A 157 4.79 -2.15 -6.79
CA ARG A 157 6.25 -2.31 -6.74
C ARG A 157 6.98 -2.15 -8.08
N TYR A 158 6.27 -2.31 -9.20
CA TYR A 158 6.82 -2.14 -10.55
C TYR A 158 6.72 -0.71 -11.09
N VAL A 159 6.14 0.22 -10.32
CA VAL A 159 6.01 1.65 -10.68
C VAL A 159 6.41 2.59 -9.55
N GLU A 160 6.53 2.08 -8.30
CA GLU A 160 6.95 2.81 -7.10
C GLU A 160 8.35 2.37 -6.65
N THR A 161 9.31 2.32 -7.58
CA THR A 161 10.67 1.80 -7.35
C THR A 161 11.73 2.88 -7.56
N VAL A 162 12.86 2.77 -6.85
CA VAL A 162 14.05 3.61 -7.10
C VAL A 162 14.87 3.15 -8.30
N ALA A 163 14.75 1.88 -8.69
CA ALA A 163 15.49 1.28 -9.79
C ALA A 163 14.63 1.31 -11.06
N ASP A 164 15.17 1.88 -12.14
CA ASP A 164 14.65 1.63 -13.48
C ASP A 164 15.36 0.43 -14.10
N ALA A 165 14.68 -0.24 -15.04
CA ALA A 165 15.19 -1.26 -15.93
C ALA A 165 16.62 -0.96 -16.42
N SER A 166 17.60 -1.38 -15.64
CA SER A 166 18.99 -1.41 -16.01
C SER A 166 19.20 -2.70 -16.79
N ASP A 167 18.96 -2.63 -18.11
CA ASP A 167 19.87 -3.32 -19.00
C ASP A 167 21.29 -2.93 -18.55
N LEU A 168 22.20 -3.90 -18.50
CA LEU A 168 23.62 -3.68 -18.19
C LEU A 168 24.26 -2.63 -19.14
N ASP A 169 23.53 -2.17 -20.14
CA ASP A 169 23.86 -1.14 -21.11
C ASP A 169 24.11 0.26 -20.52
N ASN A 170 23.66 0.58 -19.28
CA ASN A 170 23.81 1.94 -18.69
C ASN A 170 24.43 1.97 -17.28
N VAL A 171 25.19 0.95 -16.88
CA VAL A 171 25.75 0.78 -15.51
C VAL A 171 26.66 1.94 -15.06
N ASN A 172 27.16 2.77 -15.99
CA ASN A 172 28.14 3.83 -15.69
C ASN A 172 27.55 5.25 -15.51
N GLU A 173 26.23 5.46 -15.61
CA GLU A 173 25.62 6.80 -15.57
C GLU A 173 24.64 7.04 -14.40
N GLY A 174 24.53 6.09 -13.47
CA GLY A 174 23.53 6.10 -12.39
C GLY A 174 24.10 6.15 -10.97
N PHE A 175 23.19 6.20 -9.99
CA PHE A 175 23.53 5.94 -8.58
C PHE A 175 24.04 4.50 -8.42
N SER A 176 24.92 4.25 -7.44
CA SER A 176 25.34 2.87 -7.13
C SER A 176 24.16 2.05 -6.60
N VAL A 177 24.26 0.71 -6.67
CA VAL A 177 23.21 -0.19 -6.17
C VAL A 177 22.97 0.02 -4.67
N GLU A 178 24.04 0.22 -3.90
CA GLU A 178 23.99 0.48 -2.47
C GLU A 178 23.31 1.82 -2.17
N GLN A 179 23.62 2.85 -2.97
CA GLN A 179 22.98 4.15 -2.84
C GLN A 179 21.49 4.09 -3.18
N LEU A 180 21.10 3.35 -4.23
CA LEU A 180 19.70 3.12 -4.56
C LEU A 180 18.97 2.38 -3.44
N SER A 181 19.57 1.31 -2.90
CA SER A 181 19.02 0.54 -1.77
C SER A 181 18.78 1.44 -0.55
N PHE A 182 19.75 2.30 -0.22
CA PHE A 182 19.63 3.27 0.85
C PHE A 182 18.51 4.29 0.58
N MET A 183 18.46 4.85 -0.62
CA MET A 183 17.44 5.81 -1.01
C MET A 183 16.03 5.20 -1.02
N ALA A 184 15.88 3.92 -1.40
CA ALA A 184 14.61 3.21 -1.36
C ALA A 184 14.00 3.21 0.04
N GLN A 185 14.81 2.89 1.06
CA GLN A 185 14.41 2.92 2.46
C GLN A 185 14.03 4.34 2.89
N GLN A 186 14.88 5.34 2.60
CA GLN A 186 14.62 6.74 3.01
C GLN A 186 13.36 7.33 2.36
N LEU A 187 13.03 6.89 1.15
CA LEU A 187 11.91 7.37 0.36
C LEU A 187 10.67 6.46 0.48
N GLU A 188 10.79 5.37 1.23
CA GLU A 188 9.79 4.31 1.35
C GLU A 188 9.28 3.84 -0.04
N LEU A 189 10.21 3.68 -0.98
CA LEU A 189 9.98 3.10 -2.30
C LEU A 189 10.42 1.64 -2.30
N PHE A 190 9.99 0.88 -3.29
CA PHE A 190 10.42 -0.50 -3.45
C PHE A 190 11.86 -0.55 -3.99
N ASP A 191 12.66 -1.44 -3.41
CA ASP A 191 13.94 -1.86 -3.99
C ASP A 191 13.74 -3.23 -4.63
N VAL A 192 13.28 -3.23 -5.88
CA VAL A 192 13.07 -4.44 -6.67
C VAL A 192 14.08 -4.47 -7.82
N PRO A 193 14.58 -5.66 -8.20
CA PRO A 193 15.39 -5.79 -9.39
C PRO A 193 14.67 -5.24 -10.62
N SER A 194 15.44 -4.64 -11.50
CA SER A 194 15.06 -4.30 -12.86
C SER A 194 14.41 -5.49 -13.59
N PHE A 195 13.24 -5.28 -14.19
CA PHE A 195 12.66 -6.22 -15.16
C PHE A 195 13.04 -5.76 -16.56
N SER A 196 13.27 -6.69 -17.49
CA SER A 196 13.67 -6.35 -18.86
C SER A 196 12.72 -5.31 -19.47
N SER A 197 13.31 -4.30 -20.10
CA SER A 197 12.65 -3.27 -20.92
C SER A 197 11.76 -3.84 -22.04
N SER A 198 11.87 -5.14 -22.33
CA SER A 198 11.06 -5.85 -23.31
C SER A 198 9.74 -6.40 -22.74
N ASN A 199 8.71 -5.55 -22.77
CA ASN A 199 7.29 -5.87 -23.00
C ASN A 199 6.31 -6.20 -21.85
N GLN A 200 6.68 -6.26 -20.57
CA GLN A 200 5.66 -6.51 -19.53
C GLN A 200 5.85 -5.67 -18.27
N ASN A 201 4.92 -4.72 -18.06
CA ASN A 201 4.71 -4.09 -16.77
C ASN A 201 3.41 -4.63 -16.16
N TRP A 202 3.51 -5.41 -15.08
CA TRP A 202 2.33 -6.02 -14.42
C TRP A 202 1.36 -5.00 -13.84
N PHE A 203 1.79 -3.79 -13.50
CA PHE A 203 0.86 -2.73 -13.10
C PHE A 203 0.00 -2.29 -14.28
N ALA A 204 0.61 -2.12 -15.45
CA ALA A 204 -0.12 -1.78 -16.66
C ALA A 204 -1.08 -2.89 -17.11
N GLU A 205 -0.68 -4.15 -16.99
CA GLU A 205 -1.59 -5.29 -17.28
C GLU A 205 -2.78 -5.35 -16.32
N ASN A 206 -2.55 -5.19 -15.02
CA ASN A 206 -3.64 -5.17 -14.04
C ASN A 206 -4.59 -3.97 -14.26
N ALA A 207 -4.06 -2.83 -14.73
CA ALA A 207 -4.89 -1.70 -15.13
C ALA A 207 -5.79 -2.02 -16.34
N LYS A 208 -5.26 -2.74 -17.34
CA LYS A 208 -6.07 -3.24 -18.48
C LYS A 208 -7.11 -4.25 -18.07
N GLU A 209 -6.81 -5.12 -17.11
CA GLU A 209 -7.77 -6.07 -16.58
C GLU A 209 -8.91 -5.33 -15.86
N LEU A 210 -8.61 -4.29 -15.09
CA LEU A 210 -9.60 -3.45 -14.43
C LEU A 210 -10.51 -2.72 -15.44
N ALA A 211 -9.94 -2.20 -16.53
CA ALA A 211 -10.70 -1.63 -17.63
C ALA A 211 -11.58 -2.67 -18.34
N SER A 212 -11.07 -3.89 -18.53
CA SER A 212 -11.83 -5.01 -19.11
C SER A 212 -13.03 -5.40 -18.26
N LEU A 213 -12.88 -5.40 -16.94
CA LEU A 213 -14.00 -5.58 -16.01
C LEU A 213 -15.03 -4.44 -16.14
N SER A 214 -14.56 -3.20 -16.25
CA SER A 214 -15.43 -2.03 -16.45
C SER A 214 -16.28 -2.17 -17.73
N LYS A 215 -15.68 -2.60 -18.85
CA LYS A 215 -16.44 -2.94 -20.07
C LYS A 215 -17.43 -4.08 -19.85
N GLY A 216 -17.05 -5.11 -19.09
CA GLY A 216 -17.93 -6.22 -18.76
C GLY A 216 -19.20 -5.77 -18.03
N VAL A 217 -19.06 -4.84 -17.08
CA VAL A 217 -20.19 -4.23 -16.36
C VAL A 217 -21.08 -3.45 -17.33
N ILE A 218 -20.50 -2.55 -18.13
CA ILE A 218 -21.25 -1.72 -19.09
C ILE A 218 -22.01 -2.59 -20.09
N ARG A 219 -21.37 -3.63 -20.65
CA ARG A 219 -22.00 -4.57 -21.58
C ARG A 219 -23.21 -5.26 -20.94
N TYR A 220 -23.08 -5.70 -19.69
CA TYR A 220 -24.19 -6.30 -18.95
C TYR A 220 -25.36 -5.31 -18.79
N LEU A 221 -25.07 -4.08 -18.37
CA LEU A 221 -26.09 -3.04 -18.20
C LEU A 221 -26.77 -2.68 -19.54
N ARG A 222 -26.01 -2.56 -20.63
CA ARG A 222 -26.56 -2.33 -21.98
C ARG A 222 -27.52 -3.45 -22.40
N SER A 223 -27.19 -4.73 -22.12
CA SER A 223 -28.09 -5.86 -22.40
C SER A 223 -29.41 -5.75 -21.61
N MET A 224 -29.34 -5.34 -20.33
CA MET A 224 -30.56 -5.09 -19.54
C MET A 224 -31.38 -3.93 -20.10
N ILE A 225 -30.74 -2.81 -20.44
CA ILE A 225 -31.41 -1.61 -20.99
C ILE A 225 -32.08 -1.92 -22.33
N ALA A 226 -31.42 -2.68 -23.21
CA ALA A 226 -31.99 -3.09 -24.50
C ALA A 226 -33.28 -3.92 -24.33
N LYS A 227 -33.42 -4.63 -23.20
CA LYS A 227 -34.62 -5.42 -22.85
C LYS A 227 -35.63 -4.64 -21.99
N GLN A 228 -35.42 -3.34 -21.78
CA GLN A 228 -36.24 -2.50 -20.89
C GLN A 228 -36.26 -3.00 -19.44
N GLN A 229 -35.20 -3.72 -19.02
CA GLN A 229 -35.05 -4.30 -17.69
C GLN A 229 -34.34 -3.38 -16.70
N ALA A 230 -33.66 -2.35 -17.22
CA ALA A 230 -32.99 -1.33 -16.44
C ALA A 230 -32.98 -0.01 -17.21
N LYS A 231 -32.65 1.07 -16.51
CA LYS A 231 -32.38 2.40 -17.06
C LYS A 231 -31.10 2.93 -16.42
N ALA A 232 -30.23 3.55 -17.22
CA ALA A 232 -29.05 4.26 -16.75
C ALA A 232 -28.68 5.34 -17.78
N ASP A 233 -27.82 6.29 -17.39
CA ASP A 233 -27.35 7.33 -18.29
C ASP A 233 -26.48 6.74 -19.43
N ASN A 234 -26.94 6.89 -20.67
CA ASN A 234 -26.25 6.36 -21.85
C ASN A 234 -24.99 7.14 -22.25
N ALA A 235 -24.93 8.44 -21.95
CA ALA A 235 -23.74 9.23 -22.20
C ALA A 235 -22.61 8.77 -21.27
N LEU A 236 -22.91 8.60 -19.98
CA LEU A 236 -21.95 8.08 -18.99
C LEU A 236 -21.45 6.68 -19.34
N MET A 237 -22.33 5.79 -19.82
CA MET A 237 -21.91 4.46 -20.29
C MET A 237 -20.96 4.53 -21.47
N THR A 238 -21.20 5.44 -22.41
CA THR A 238 -20.40 5.59 -23.62
C THR A 238 -19.03 6.19 -23.32
N GLU A 239 -18.97 7.18 -22.42
CA GLU A 239 -17.72 7.75 -21.90
C GLU A 239 -16.88 6.69 -21.17
N ALA A 240 -17.49 5.96 -20.24
CA ALA A 240 -16.81 4.92 -19.47
C ALA A 240 -16.27 3.78 -20.36
N GLU A 241 -17.03 3.39 -21.39
CA GLU A 241 -16.61 2.39 -22.38
C GLU A 241 -15.44 2.88 -23.23
N GLY A 242 -15.48 4.14 -23.69
CA GLY A 242 -14.39 4.75 -24.44
C GLY A 242 -13.08 4.85 -23.64
N SER A 243 -13.14 5.25 -22.36
CA SER A 243 -11.96 5.25 -21.49
C SER A 243 -11.43 3.85 -21.21
N ALA A 244 -12.32 2.86 -21.07
CA ALA A 244 -11.90 1.48 -20.90
C ALA A 244 -11.20 0.95 -22.15
N ASP A 245 -11.71 1.26 -23.35
CA ASP A 245 -11.06 0.94 -24.62
C ASP A 245 -9.69 1.60 -24.77
N ALA A 246 -9.59 2.89 -24.44
CA ALA A 246 -8.31 3.60 -24.44
C ALA A 246 -7.28 2.96 -23.49
N THR A 247 -7.72 2.49 -22.32
CA THR A 247 -6.85 1.78 -21.36
C THR A 247 -6.40 0.42 -21.93
N ILE A 248 -7.31 -0.37 -22.48
CA ILE A 248 -7.03 -1.71 -23.02
C ILE A 248 -6.08 -1.63 -24.22
N SER A 249 -6.30 -0.66 -25.10
CA SER A 249 -5.47 -0.40 -26.28
C SER A 249 -4.16 0.32 -25.96
N TYR A 250 -3.91 0.67 -24.69
CA TYR A 250 -2.67 1.35 -24.31
C TYR A 250 -1.45 0.48 -24.66
N ASN A 251 -0.48 1.07 -25.34
CA ASN A 251 0.72 0.35 -25.77
C ASN A 251 1.70 0.15 -24.60
N ILE A 252 1.61 -1.01 -23.96
CA ILE A 252 2.46 -1.39 -22.82
C ILE A 252 3.92 -1.59 -23.20
N ALA A 253 4.23 -1.88 -24.47
CA ALA A 253 5.62 -1.98 -24.94
C ALA A 253 6.34 -0.63 -24.91
N GLN A 254 5.58 0.47 -24.86
CA GLN A 254 6.09 1.83 -24.71
C GLN A 254 5.87 2.40 -23.30
N PHE A 255 5.34 1.60 -22.37
CA PHE A 255 5.16 2.03 -20.99
C PHE A 255 6.53 2.10 -20.32
N SER A 256 6.84 3.26 -19.75
CA SER A 256 8.06 3.50 -18.98
C SER A 256 7.66 4.07 -17.62
N ILE A 257 8.54 4.01 -16.62
CA ILE A 257 8.29 4.62 -15.31
C ILE A 257 8.60 6.12 -15.41
N ASP A 258 7.87 6.81 -16.27
CA ASP A 258 7.86 8.26 -16.40
C ASP A 258 6.43 8.80 -16.19
N LEU A 259 6.35 10.08 -15.86
CA LEU A 259 5.10 10.71 -15.49
C LEU A 259 4.10 10.76 -16.65
N ASP A 260 4.57 10.91 -17.90
CA ASP A 260 3.69 11.07 -19.05
C ASP A 260 2.97 9.77 -19.39
N THR A 261 3.73 8.68 -19.50
CA THR A 261 3.18 7.36 -19.81
C THR A 261 2.31 6.83 -18.65
N TYR A 262 2.76 6.99 -17.41
CA TYR A 262 1.93 6.68 -16.24
C TYR A 262 0.65 7.52 -16.20
N THR A 263 0.73 8.83 -16.36
CA THR A 263 -0.45 9.71 -16.28
C THR A 263 -1.45 9.38 -17.38
N GLY A 264 -0.98 9.08 -18.59
CA GLY A 264 -1.82 8.64 -19.70
C GLY A 264 -2.60 7.37 -19.35
N LEU A 265 -1.90 6.30 -18.95
CA LEU A 265 -2.53 5.04 -18.57
C LEU A 265 -3.47 5.20 -17.37
N PHE A 266 -2.99 5.86 -16.32
CA PHE A 266 -3.70 6.05 -15.06
C PHE A 266 -4.97 6.87 -15.25
N THR A 267 -4.92 7.94 -16.05
CA THR A 267 -6.09 8.78 -16.34
C THR A 267 -7.17 7.98 -17.05
N GLN A 268 -6.81 7.17 -18.05
CA GLN A 268 -7.79 6.34 -18.75
C GLN A 268 -8.37 5.26 -17.84
N MET A 269 -7.54 4.58 -17.04
CA MET A 269 -7.99 3.60 -16.04
C MET A 269 -8.95 4.26 -15.04
N HIS A 270 -8.60 5.44 -14.54
CA HIS A 270 -9.44 6.20 -13.60
C HIS A 270 -10.78 6.59 -14.20
N ASN A 271 -10.76 7.15 -15.41
CA ASN A 271 -11.99 7.57 -16.09
C ASN A 271 -12.91 6.38 -16.39
N ALA A 272 -12.35 5.24 -16.82
CA ALA A 272 -13.11 4.01 -17.02
C ALA A 272 -13.83 3.59 -15.73
N PHE A 273 -13.11 3.56 -14.62
CA PHE A 273 -13.63 3.06 -13.35
C PHE A 273 -14.59 4.04 -12.67
N ALA A 274 -14.22 5.32 -12.63
CA ALA A 274 -15.08 6.39 -12.14
C ALA A 274 -16.36 6.53 -12.99
N GLY A 275 -16.25 6.32 -14.30
CA GLY A 275 -17.37 6.29 -15.23
C GLY A 275 -18.38 5.19 -14.86
N VAL A 276 -17.92 3.96 -14.63
CA VAL A 276 -18.78 2.86 -14.18
C VAL A 276 -19.49 3.19 -12.87
N ARG A 277 -18.81 3.83 -11.90
CA ARG A 277 -19.45 4.30 -10.67
C ARG A 277 -20.59 5.26 -10.98
N LYS A 278 -20.37 6.28 -11.82
CA LYS A 278 -21.41 7.26 -12.19
C LYS A 278 -22.60 6.58 -12.89
N VAL A 279 -22.34 5.62 -13.78
CA VAL A 279 -23.38 4.81 -14.42
C VAL A 279 -24.21 4.08 -13.37
N ILE A 280 -23.57 3.41 -12.42
CA ILE A 280 -24.25 2.69 -11.32
C ILE A 280 -25.07 3.64 -10.45
N GLN A 281 -24.60 4.87 -10.20
CA GLN A 281 -25.37 5.86 -9.44
C GLN A 281 -26.64 6.31 -10.16
N SER A 282 -26.66 6.27 -11.49
CA SER A 282 -27.85 6.53 -12.31
C SER A 282 -28.71 5.30 -12.57
N LEU A 283 -28.30 4.12 -12.08
CA LEU A 283 -28.91 2.85 -12.43
C LEU A 283 -30.22 2.61 -11.68
N GLU A 284 -31.26 2.38 -12.47
CA GLU A 284 -32.55 1.88 -12.03
C GLU A 284 -32.78 0.49 -12.61
N ILE A 285 -33.16 -0.48 -11.77
CA ILE A 285 -33.41 -1.88 -12.16
C ILE A 285 -34.90 -2.12 -11.98
N PHE A 286 -35.55 -2.78 -12.94
CA PHE A 286 -36.98 -3.08 -12.94
C PHE A 286 -37.23 -4.59 -12.73
N PRO A 287 -37.40 -5.08 -11.47
CA PRO A 287 -37.51 -6.51 -11.18
C PRO A 287 -38.66 -7.21 -11.88
N ASP A 288 -39.77 -6.51 -12.08
CA ASP A 288 -40.97 -7.07 -12.71
C ASP A 288 -40.72 -7.34 -14.20
N ALA A 289 -40.11 -6.37 -14.90
CA ALA A 289 -39.71 -6.53 -16.31
C ALA A 289 -38.66 -7.63 -16.50
N ILE A 290 -37.76 -7.81 -15.53
CA ILE A 290 -36.71 -8.84 -15.57
C ILE A 290 -37.29 -10.26 -15.46
N GLN A 291 -38.32 -10.42 -14.65
CA GLN A 291 -38.88 -11.72 -14.30
C GLN A 291 -40.03 -12.17 -15.21
N VAL A 292 -40.38 -11.39 -16.24
CA VAL A 292 -41.38 -11.76 -17.23
C VAL A 292 -40.99 -13.09 -17.91
N GLY A 293 -41.94 -14.02 -17.95
CA GLY A 293 -41.75 -15.33 -18.59
C GLY A 293 -40.90 -16.32 -17.79
N ILE A 294 -40.56 -16.03 -16.54
CA ILE A 294 -39.88 -16.96 -15.63
C ILE A 294 -40.91 -17.61 -14.70
N SER A 295 -40.97 -18.94 -14.72
CA SER A 295 -41.90 -19.71 -13.90
C SER A 295 -41.60 -19.60 -12.40
N ASP A 296 -42.63 -19.74 -11.55
CA ASP A 296 -42.43 -19.72 -10.10
C ASP A 296 -41.65 -20.94 -9.58
N SER A 297 -41.75 -22.08 -10.28
CA SER A 297 -40.94 -23.26 -9.99
C SER A 297 -39.45 -23.00 -10.24
N ASP A 298 -39.11 -22.31 -11.34
CA ASP A 298 -37.73 -21.89 -11.61
C ASP A 298 -37.23 -20.88 -10.58
N LYS A 299 -38.06 -19.90 -10.20
CA LYS A 299 -37.69 -18.92 -9.17
C LYS A 299 -37.40 -19.59 -7.84
N LYS A 300 -38.28 -20.51 -7.41
CA LYS A 300 -38.09 -21.29 -6.18
C LYS A 300 -36.84 -22.16 -6.24
N ARG A 301 -36.59 -22.82 -7.38
CA ARG A 301 -35.38 -23.64 -7.59
C ARG A 301 -34.11 -22.79 -7.48
N ILE A 302 -34.04 -21.65 -8.16
CA ILE A 302 -32.90 -20.72 -8.09
C ILE A 302 -32.72 -20.17 -6.67
N GLY A 303 -33.83 -19.82 -6.00
CA GLY A 303 -33.85 -19.31 -4.63
C GLY A 303 -33.17 -20.22 -3.60
N ILE A 304 -33.31 -21.55 -3.76
CA ILE A 304 -32.67 -22.55 -2.88
C ILE A 304 -31.14 -22.46 -2.96
N PHE A 305 -30.58 -22.23 -4.15
CA PHE A 305 -29.14 -22.21 -4.37
C PHE A 305 -28.52 -20.83 -4.16
N ILE A 306 -29.27 -19.75 -4.41
CA ILE A 306 -28.69 -18.41 -4.41
C ILE A 306 -28.29 -17.95 -3.01
N VAL A 307 -29.10 -18.24 -1.98
CA VAL A 307 -28.81 -17.77 -0.61
C VAL A 307 -27.50 -18.35 -0.05
N PRO A 308 -27.26 -19.69 -0.09
CA PRO A 308 -25.97 -20.25 0.31
C PRO A 308 -24.79 -19.75 -0.52
N LEU A 309 -25.00 -19.55 -1.82
CA LEU A 309 -23.95 -19.08 -2.74
C LEU A 309 -23.54 -17.63 -2.43
N MET A 310 -24.51 -16.75 -2.22
CA MET A 310 -24.27 -15.36 -1.82
C MET A 310 -23.57 -15.29 -0.47
N LYS A 311 -24.00 -16.11 0.50
CA LYS A 311 -23.31 -16.23 1.79
C LYS A 311 -21.86 -16.64 1.61
N ARG A 312 -21.56 -17.62 0.72
CA ARG A 312 -20.18 -18.04 0.43
C ARG A 312 -19.34 -16.93 -0.20
N ILE A 313 -19.92 -16.12 -1.09
CA ILE A 313 -19.20 -15.01 -1.75
C ILE A 313 -18.87 -13.90 -0.75
N PHE A 314 -19.83 -13.54 0.11
CA PHE A 314 -19.68 -12.42 1.05
C PHE A 314 -19.28 -12.86 2.46
N ASP A 315 -18.95 -14.12 2.70
CA ASP A 315 -18.69 -14.65 4.05
C ASP A 315 -17.56 -13.90 4.76
N GLY A 316 -16.54 -13.49 3.97
CA GLY A 316 -15.40 -12.71 4.43
C GLY A 316 -15.76 -11.28 4.86
N GLU A 317 -16.82 -10.69 4.32
CA GLU A 317 -17.26 -9.32 4.65
C GLU A 317 -17.71 -9.18 6.10
N ARG A 318 -18.17 -10.28 6.72
CA ARG A 318 -18.52 -10.30 8.16
C ARG A 318 -17.35 -9.90 9.05
N LYS A 319 -16.12 -10.24 8.63
CA LYS A 319 -14.91 -9.88 9.37
C LYS A 319 -14.62 -8.38 9.27
N ARG A 320 -15.21 -7.68 8.30
CA ARG A 320 -15.04 -6.24 8.05
C ARG A 320 -16.11 -5.39 8.76
N GLU A 321 -17.12 -6.00 9.39
CA GLU A 321 -18.18 -5.28 10.10
C GLU A 321 -17.66 -4.44 11.28
N VAL A 322 -16.52 -4.84 11.85
CA VAL A 322 -15.84 -4.18 12.97
C VAL A 322 -15.30 -2.78 12.62
N PHE A 323 -15.01 -2.52 11.35
CA PHE A 323 -14.36 -1.28 10.91
C PHE A 323 -15.33 -0.10 10.85
N ASP A 324 -14.90 1.05 11.38
CA ASP A 324 -15.53 2.35 11.14
C ASP A 324 -14.91 2.99 9.90
N GLU A 325 -13.59 3.10 9.87
CA GLU A 325 -12.81 3.53 8.72
C GLU A 325 -11.66 2.54 8.45
N ILE A 326 -11.45 2.18 7.18
CA ILE A 326 -10.31 1.36 6.75
C ILE A 326 -9.18 2.29 6.31
N PHE A 327 -7.99 2.09 6.90
CA PHE A 327 -6.78 2.85 6.56
C PHE A 327 -5.95 2.16 5.48
N PHE A 328 -5.83 0.82 5.59
CA PHE A 328 -5.10 -0.03 4.66
C PHE A 328 -5.87 -1.31 4.39
N GLU A 329 -6.04 -1.66 3.12
CA GLU A 329 -6.51 -2.98 2.71
C GLU A 329 -5.42 -4.04 2.90
N GLY A 330 -5.78 -5.31 3.05
CA GLY A 330 -4.81 -6.38 3.31
C GLY A 330 -3.69 -6.47 2.26
N ALA A 331 -4.01 -6.24 0.98
CA ALA A 331 -3.02 -6.18 -0.09
C ALA A 331 -2.03 -5.01 0.07
N GLU A 332 -2.46 -3.87 0.62
CA GLU A 332 -1.58 -2.74 0.90
C GLU A 332 -0.60 -3.08 2.02
N VAL A 333 -1.07 -3.79 3.06
CA VAL A 333 -0.21 -4.26 4.15
C VAL A 333 0.77 -5.34 3.68
N ASP A 334 0.33 -6.26 2.82
CA ASP A 334 1.21 -7.24 2.18
C ASP A 334 2.33 -6.55 1.37
N SER A 335 1.98 -5.52 0.59
CA SER A 335 2.96 -4.70 -0.13
C SER A 335 3.93 -3.99 0.81
N MET A 336 3.47 -3.45 1.94
CA MET A 336 4.35 -2.84 2.94
C MET A 336 5.33 -3.85 3.55
N ILE A 337 4.85 -5.06 3.90
CA ILE A 337 5.70 -6.14 4.42
C ILE A 337 6.75 -6.56 3.40
N TYR A 338 6.37 -6.64 2.12
CA TYR A 338 7.31 -6.94 1.06
C TYR A 338 8.39 -5.86 0.94
N ARG A 339 8.05 -4.57 1.00
CA ARG A 339 9.05 -3.48 1.01
C ARG A 339 10.02 -3.63 2.19
N LEU A 340 9.50 -3.80 3.40
CA LEU A 340 10.31 -4.02 4.61
C LEU A 340 11.26 -5.22 4.45
N SER A 341 10.81 -6.32 3.85
CA SER A 341 11.69 -7.47 3.60
C SER A 341 12.86 -7.14 2.68
N GLN A 342 12.69 -6.26 1.68
CA GLN A 342 13.80 -5.84 0.81
C GLN A 342 14.82 -5.02 1.59
N GLU A 343 14.36 -4.09 2.42
CA GLU A 343 15.22 -3.28 3.28
C GLU A 343 16.06 -4.17 4.22
N LEU A 344 15.42 -5.18 4.83
CA LEU A 344 16.10 -6.14 5.70
C LEU A 344 17.07 -7.04 4.94
N ASN A 345 16.67 -7.51 3.75
CA ASN A 345 17.53 -8.34 2.91
C ASN A 345 18.78 -7.59 2.47
N ASN A 346 18.68 -6.28 2.29
CA ASN A 346 19.83 -5.43 1.99
C ASN A 346 20.72 -5.23 3.23
N GLU A 347 20.13 -4.91 4.37
CA GLU A 347 20.84 -4.70 5.64
C GLU A 347 21.68 -5.91 6.08
N TYR A 348 21.15 -7.12 5.85
CA TYR A 348 21.76 -8.37 6.32
C TYR A 348 22.29 -9.23 5.17
N ARG A 349 22.43 -8.68 3.95
CA ARG A 349 22.82 -9.40 2.74
C ARG A 349 24.10 -10.23 2.92
N ASP A 350 25.10 -9.63 3.56
CA ASP A 350 26.42 -10.23 3.76
C ASP A 350 26.57 -10.93 5.13
N SER A 351 25.47 -11.11 5.87
CA SER A 351 25.50 -11.74 7.19
C SER A 351 25.79 -13.24 7.07
N THR A 352 26.99 -13.64 7.48
CA THR A 352 27.38 -15.07 7.54
C THR A 352 26.89 -15.76 8.82
N LYS A 353 26.61 -14.98 9.88
CA LYS A 353 26.02 -15.49 11.12
C LYS A 353 24.49 -15.33 11.11
N PRO A 354 23.76 -16.24 11.78
CA PRO A 354 22.33 -16.07 11.97
C PRO A 354 21.96 -14.78 12.71
N VAL A 355 21.05 -14.01 12.12
CA VAL A 355 20.43 -12.84 12.75
C VAL A 355 19.38 -13.30 13.76
N CYS A 356 19.39 -12.71 14.96
CA CYS A 356 18.41 -12.96 16.00
C CYS A 356 17.14 -12.15 15.73
N CYS A 357 16.09 -12.78 15.23
CA CYS A 357 14.78 -12.15 15.07
C CYS A 357 13.99 -12.29 16.38
N VAL A 358 13.65 -11.18 17.03
CA VAL A 358 12.83 -11.17 18.25
C VAL A 358 11.44 -10.67 17.91
N GLY A 359 10.41 -11.46 18.26
CA GLY A 359 9.01 -11.11 18.03
C GLY A 359 8.20 -11.00 19.32
N PHE A 360 7.46 -9.91 19.49
CA PHE A 360 6.51 -9.77 20.61
C PHE A 360 5.18 -10.44 20.25
N THR A 361 4.99 -11.63 20.84
CA THR A 361 4.14 -12.70 20.29
C THR A 361 2.66 -12.39 20.08
N GLU A 362 2.00 -11.72 21.01
CA GLU A 362 0.54 -11.60 20.92
C GLU A 362 0.10 -10.64 19.82
N GLY A 363 0.84 -9.56 19.51
CA GLY A 363 0.52 -8.64 18.42
C GLY A 363 1.17 -9.03 17.09
N ALA A 364 2.47 -9.30 17.12
CA ALA A 364 3.29 -9.38 15.92
C ALA A 364 3.21 -10.72 15.15
N ILE A 365 2.46 -11.72 15.62
CA ILE A 365 2.46 -13.07 15.01
C ILE A 365 2.08 -13.07 13.53
N ILE A 366 1.11 -12.26 13.11
CA ILE A 366 0.68 -12.18 11.71
C ILE A 366 1.75 -11.49 10.86
N PHE A 367 2.35 -10.42 11.39
CA PHE A 367 3.44 -9.73 10.72
C PHE A 367 4.67 -10.63 10.55
N LEU A 368 5.12 -11.28 11.64
CA LEU A 368 6.22 -12.25 11.64
C LEU A 368 5.98 -13.39 10.65
N GLY A 369 4.79 -14.00 10.69
CA GLY A 369 4.44 -15.12 9.80
C GLY A 369 4.47 -14.75 8.32
N LYS A 370 4.27 -13.47 7.99
CA LYS A 370 4.32 -12.97 6.61
C LYS A 370 5.69 -12.48 6.18
N ILE A 371 6.47 -11.86 7.07
CA ILE A 371 7.79 -11.30 6.71
C ILE A 371 8.89 -12.36 6.72
N LEU A 372 8.89 -13.30 7.68
CA LEU A 372 9.96 -14.29 7.82
C LEU A 372 10.19 -15.11 6.53
N PRO A 373 9.17 -15.58 5.79
CA PRO A 373 9.37 -16.30 4.52
C PRO A 373 9.99 -15.46 3.40
N LEU A 374 10.04 -14.13 3.54
CA LEU A 374 10.61 -13.20 2.55
C LEU A 374 12.08 -12.84 2.85
N LEU A 375 12.62 -13.26 4.00
CA LEU A 375 13.98 -12.95 4.41
C LEU A 375 14.97 -13.97 3.84
N ASN A 376 16.05 -13.46 3.25
CA ASN A 376 17.03 -14.23 2.47
C ASN A 376 18.36 -14.44 3.19
N PHE A 377 18.46 -14.04 4.46
CA PHE A 377 19.66 -14.20 5.28
C PHE A 377 19.46 -15.27 6.36
N PRO A 378 20.55 -15.91 6.85
CA PRO A 378 20.45 -16.85 7.96
C PRO A 378 19.84 -16.17 9.19
N LEU A 379 18.84 -16.80 9.81
CA LEU A 379 18.16 -16.26 10.98
C LEU A 379 17.68 -17.37 11.92
N TYR A 380 17.36 -16.99 13.15
CA TYR A 380 16.52 -17.77 14.03
C TYR A 380 15.54 -16.85 14.76
N LEU A 381 14.37 -17.39 15.12
CA LEU A 381 13.31 -16.65 15.77
C LEU A 381 13.32 -16.91 17.28
N LEU A 382 13.33 -15.84 18.06
CA LEU A 382 12.97 -15.82 19.47
C LEU A 382 11.62 -15.12 19.62
N THR A 383 10.74 -15.76 20.36
CA THR A 383 9.42 -15.23 20.65
C THR A 383 9.34 -14.95 22.14
N ASP A 384 9.18 -13.68 22.50
CA ASP A 384 8.99 -13.29 23.89
C ASP A 384 7.51 -12.99 24.16
N LYS A 385 7.03 -13.51 25.28
CA LYS A 385 5.77 -13.09 25.88
C LYS A 385 6.08 -12.17 27.05
N LEU A 386 5.98 -10.87 26.81
CA LEU A 386 6.15 -9.87 27.86
C LEU A 386 4.83 -9.75 28.64
N SER A 387 4.67 -10.57 29.68
CA SER A 387 3.56 -10.41 30.63
C SER A 387 3.88 -9.34 31.66
N PHE A 388 3.10 -8.26 31.71
CA PHE A 388 3.18 -7.26 32.76
C PHE A 388 2.64 -7.85 34.08
N TYR A 389 3.44 -7.85 35.16
CA TYR A 389 2.94 -8.23 36.48
C TYR A 389 2.01 -7.13 37.04
N GLY A 390 0.77 -7.50 37.38
CA GLY A 390 -0.27 -6.61 37.91
C GLY A 390 -1.41 -6.36 36.90
N ALA A 391 -2.64 -6.69 37.29
CA ALA A 391 -3.82 -6.85 36.44
C ALA A 391 -4.42 -5.54 35.86
N SER A 392 -3.74 -4.90 34.91
CA SER A 392 -4.39 -3.91 34.04
C SER A 392 -3.81 -3.96 32.62
N THR A 393 -4.70 -3.86 31.63
CA THR A 393 -4.44 -3.79 30.18
C THR A 393 -3.70 -2.53 29.75
N SER A 394 -3.39 -1.63 30.68
CA SER A 394 -2.47 -0.51 30.47
C SER A 394 -1.04 -0.94 30.75
N VAL A 395 -0.15 -0.68 29.79
CA VAL A 395 1.31 -0.70 29.96
C VAL A 395 1.68 0.45 30.90
N ASP A 396 1.45 0.25 32.20
CA ASP A 396 1.85 1.21 33.21
C ASP A 396 3.38 1.19 33.30
N SER A 397 3.98 2.36 33.07
CA SER A 397 5.41 2.60 33.23
C SER A 397 5.95 2.16 34.59
N SER A 398 5.11 2.16 35.64
CA SER A 398 5.44 1.80 37.02
C SER A 398 5.69 0.30 37.26
N LYS A 399 5.24 -0.59 36.36
CA LYS A 399 5.39 -2.04 36.52
C LYS A 399 6.81 -2.50 36.12
N SER A 400 7.50 -3.16 37.03
CA SER A 400 8.79 -3.81 36.76
C SER A 400 8.57 -5.03 35.86
N ILE A 401 9.23 -5.05 34.70
CA ILE A 401 9.32 -6.22 33.81
C ILE A 401 10.74 -6.73 33.95
N ASP A 402 10.93 -7.99 34.31
CA ASP A 402 12.24 -8.63 34.23
C ASP A 402 12.22 -9.63 33.07
N ILE A 403 13.02 -9.35 32.05
CA ILE A 403 13.13 -10.16 30.84
C ILE A 403 14.33 -11.07 31.01
N LYS A 404 14.11 -12.37 30.82
CA LYS A 404 15.17 -13.37 30.84
C LYS A 404 15.77 -13.48 29.44
N PHE A 405 17.08 -13.30 29.34
CA PHE A 405 17.82 -13.47 28.10
C PHE A 405 18.65 -14.75 28.19
N ASP A 406 18.58 -15.58 27.14
CA ASP A 406 19.56 -16.63 26.92
C ASP A 406 20.74 -16.03 26.16
N ASN A 407 21.80 -15.64 26.87
CA ASN A 407 22.97 -14.98 26.29
C ASN A 407 23.59 -15.77 25.13
N SER A 408 23.43 -17.10 25.08
CA SER A 408 23.93 -17.92 23.96
C SER A 408 23.25 -17.60 22.63
N LYS A 409 22.06 -16.99 22.68
CA LYS A 409 21.36 -16.48 21.51
C LYS A 409 21.83 -15.07 21.18
N TYR A 410 21.87 -14.16 22.13
CA TYR A 410 22.13 -12.75 21.81
C TYR A 410 23.62 -12.41 21.58
N ASP A 411 24.54 -13.02 22.33
CA ASP A 411 25.93 -12.59 22.38
C ASP A 411 26.65 -12.81 21.04
N GLY A 412 27.27 -11.76 20.51
CA GLY A 412 28.00 -11.79 19.24
C GLY A 412 27.13 -11.93 17.98
N ASN A 413 25.81 -11.81 18.12
CA ASN A 413 24.84 -11.81 17.03
C ASN A 413 24.20 -10.43 16.84
N ARG A 414 23.75 -10.18 15.61
CA ARG A 414 22.92 -9.01 15.28
C ARG A 414 21.48 -9.30 15.69
N VAL A 415 20.79 -8.34 16.29
CA VAL A 415 19.43 -8.53 16.82
C VAL A 415 18.47 -7.58 16.15
N ILE A 416 17.36 -8.10 15.64
CA ILE A 416 16.26 -7.29 15.12
C ILE A 416 14.96 -7.61 15.84
N ILE A 417 14.29 -6.55 16.28
CA ILE A 417 13.02 -6.62 16.99
C ILE A 417 11.89 -6.33 16.01
N PHE A 418 10.90 -7.20 15.96
CA PHE A 418 9.68 -7.06 15.17
C PHE A 418 8.49 -6.81 16.08
N ASP A 419 7.73 -5.77 15.77
CA ASP A 419 6.46 -5.48 16.43
C ASP A 419 5.44 -4.91 15.42
N ASP A 420 4.15 -5.09 15.68
CA ASP A 420 3.09 -4.73 14.74
C ASP A 420 2.74 -3.23 14.79
N ILE A 421 2.68 -2.63 15.99
CA ILE A 421 2.42 -1.20 16.16
C ILE A 421 3.15 -0.62 17.37
N ILE A 422 3.77 0.55 17.17
CA ILE A 422 4.32 1.33 18.27
C ILE A 422 3.42 2.52 18.60
N ASP A 423 2.87 2.50 19.82
CA ASP A 423 2.09 3.60 20.40
C ASP A 423 2.98 4.46 21.31
N GLN A 424 3.23 4.03 22.55
CA GLN A 424 4.12 4.73 23.49
C GLN A 424 5.57 4.22 23.44
N GLY A 425 5.80 3.03 22.87
CA GLY A 425 7.14 2.42 22.75
C GLY A 425 7.76 1.89 24.04
N ILE A 426 7.02 1.88 25.16
CA ILE A 426 7.52 1.43 26.46
C ILE A 426 8.05 -0.01 26.42
N THR A 427 7.34 -0.91 25.74
CA THR A 427 7.71 -2.34 25.63
C THR A 427 9.06 -2.50 24.95
N VAL A 428 9.22 -1.93 23.76
CA VAL A 428 10.47 -1.98 22.98
C VAL A 428 11.61 -1.30 23.74
N GLN A 429 11.34 -0.16 24.39
CA GLN A 429 12.33 0.54 25.21
C GLN A 429 12.83 -0.32 26.37
N LYS A 430 11.93 -0.89 27.18
CA LYS A 430 12.28 -1.75 28.32
C LYS A 430 13.05 -3.00 27.87
N PHE A 431 12.67 -3.58 26.72
CA PHE A 431 13.41 -4.69 26.12
C PHE A 431 14.84 -4.27 25.77
N LEU A 432 15.02 -3.17 25.03
CA LEU A 432 16.34 -2.69 24.61
C LEU A 432 17.23 -2.34 25.80
N GLU A 433 16.70 -1.68 26.83
CA GLU A 433 17.44 -1.34 28.04
C GLU A 433 17.98 -2.59 28.74
N GLN A 434 17.14 -3.60 28.94
CA GLN A 434 17.57 -4.84 29.60
C GLN A 434 18.47 -5.70 28.70
N ALA A 435 18.17 -5.80 27.41
CA ALA A 435 18.97 -6.58 26.47
C ALA A 435 20.39 -6.02 26.40
N ARG A 436 20.55 -4.70 26.27
CA ARG A 436 21.86 -4.03 26.27
C ARG A 436 22.62 -4.20 27.58
N ALA A 437 21.92 -4.31 28.71
CA ALA A 437 22.55 -4.50 30.02
C ALA A 437 22.95 -5.97 30.28
N LYS A 438 22.22 -6.93 29.71
CA LYS A 438 22.35 -8.36 30.05
C LYS A 438 23.04 -9.19 28.97
N THR A 439 23.15 -8.68 27.74
CA THR A 439 23.71 -9.41 26.59
C THR A 439 24.83 -8.61 25.90
N LYS A 440 25.58 -9.28 25.03
CA LYS A 440 26.67 -8.74 24.21
C LYS A 440 26.35 -8.82 22.72
N ALA A 441 25.12 -8.46 22.34
CA ALA A 441 24.73 -8.36 20.93
C ALA A 441 25.60 -7.34 20.18
N VAL A 442 25.81 -7.58 18.88
CA VAL A 442 26.59 -6.68 18.01
C VAL A 442 25.85 -5.36 17.82
N ASP A 443 24.56 -5.43 17.53
CA ASP A 443 23.65 -4.30 17.36
C ASP A 443 22.21 -4.72 17.70
N PHE A 444 21.34 -3.71 17.86
CA PHE A 444 19.90 -3.89 17.99
C PHE A 444 19.22 -2.97 17.00
N LYS A 445 18.42 -3.54 16.09
CA LYS A 445 17.54 -2.81 15.17
C LYS A 445 16.06 -3.06 15.46
N ILE A 446 15.21 -2.15 15.03
CA ILE A 446 13.76 -2.19 15.24
C ILE A 446 13.04 -2.12 13.89
N CYS A 447 12.21 -3.12 13.62
CA CYS A 447 11.30 -3.16 12.48
C CYS A 447 9.85 -3.11 12.96
N MET A 448 9.17 -2.02 12.63
CA MET A 448 7.78 -1.76 12.99
C MET A 448 6.91 -1.83 11.74
N LEU A 449 5.83 -2.62 11.77
CA LEU A 449 4.86 -2.56 10.69
C LEU A 449 4.14 -1.19 10.69
N PHE A 450 3.71 -0.72 11.86
CA PHE A 450 3.10 0.60 12.01
C PHE A 450 3.62 1.41 13.20
N ALA A 451 3.48 2.73 13.11
CA ALA A 451 3.71 3.65 14.23
C ALA A 451 2.59 4.69 14.35
N LYS A 452 2.24 5.08 15.57
CA LYS A 452 1.34 6.22 15.83
C LYS A 452 2.12 7.54 15.89
N PRO A 453 1.48 8.71 15.72
CA PRO A 453 2.15 9.99 15.82
C PRO A 453 2.62 10.23 17.26
N ASN A 454 3.86 10.71 17.43
CA ASN A 454 4.48 11.02 18.71
C ASN A 454 4.64 9.85 19.70
N PRO A 455 5.32 8.73 19.35
CA PRO A 455 5.83 7.81 20.35
C PRO A 455 6.91 8.56 21.12
N LYS A 456 6.53 9.12 22.28
CA LYS A 456 7.34 10.07 23.08
C LYS A 456 8.78 9.60 23.35
N ASN A 457 9.06 8.29 23.24
CA ASN A 457 10.33 7.68 23.65
C ASN A 457 11.08 6.88 22.57
N VAL A 458 10.52 6.64 21.37
CA VAL A 458 11.11 5.65 20.41
C VAL A 458 11.15 6.09 18.95
N TYR A 459 10.45 7.15 18.54
CA TYR A 459 10.36 7.52 17.10
C TYR A 459 11.73 7.74 16.41
N GLY A 460 12.76 8.17 17.15
CA GLY A 460 14.12 8.33 16.64
C GLY A 460 14.99 7.06 16.66
N LYS A 461 14.41 5.88 16.95
CA LYS A 461 15.12 4.59 17.05
C LYS A 461 14.55 3.51 16.11
N ILE A 462 13.52 3.82 15.32
CA ILE A 462 12.92 2.84 14.40
C ILE A 462 13.78 2.79 13.14
N ASP A 463 14.41 1.65 12.88
CA ASP A 463 15.27 1.45 11.71
C ASP A 463 14.44 1.16 10.44
N PHE A 464 13.36 0.40 10.59
CA PHE A 464 12.49 -0.01 9.48
C PHE A 464 11.03 0.23 9.86
N LEU A 465 10.31 1.02 9.05
CA LEU A 465 8.93 1.40 9.31
C LEU A 465 8.03 1.13 8.09
N GLY A 466 6.95 0.39 8.29
CA GLY A 466 5.97 0.10 7.25
C GLY A 466 5.12 1.33 6.91
N SER A 467 4.40 1.89 7.89
CA SER A 467 3.70 3.17 7.71
C SER A 467 3.28 3.82 9.03
N MET A 468 2.81 5.05 8.95
CA MET A 468 2.16 5.75 10.05
C MET A 468 0.65 5.44 10.08
N LEU A 469 0.10 5.23 11.27
CA LEU A 469 -1.33 5.19 11.53
C LEU A 469 -1.77 6.45 12.26
N PRO A 470 -3.03 6.89 12.12
CA PRO A 470 -3.56 7.95 12.96
C PRO A 470 -3.61 7.53 14.43
N ASN A 471 -3.65 8.51 15.34
CA ASN A 471 -3.72 8.25 16.78
C ASN A 471 -5.14 7.81 17.22
N VAL A 472 -5.56 6.63 16.77
CA VAL A 472 -6.85 6.01 17.08
C VAL A 472 -6.64 4.55 17.47
N TRP A 473 -7.67 3.92 18.02
CA TRP A 473 -7.66 2.48 18.25
C TRP A 473 -7.88 1.75 16.92
N VAL A 474 -6.96 0.84 16.57
CA VAL A 474 -6.98 0.09 15.32
C VAL A 474 -7.20 -1.40 15.55
N VAL A 475 -7.76 -2.07 14.56
CA VAL A 475 -8.08 -3.50 14.59
C VAL A 475 -7.81 -4.13 13.22
N GLY A 476 -7.76 -5.46 13.16
CA GLY A 476 -7.61 -6.22 11.92
C GLY A 476 -6.17 -6.42 11.50
N TYR A 477 -5.94 -7.34 10.57
CA TYR A 477 -4.62 -7.72 10.08
C TYR A 477 -3.61 -8.00 11.22
N GLY A 478 -4.03 -8.83 12.18
CA GLY A 478 -3.24 -9.10 13.38
C GLY A 478 -3.57 -8.21 14.56
N PHE A 479 -4.02 -6.96 14.38
CA PHE A 479 -4.47 -6.12 15.50
C PHE A 479 -5.77 -6.62 16.12
N ASP A 480 -5.87 -6.57 17.45
CA ASP A 480 -7.03 -7.02 18.19
C ASP A 480 -7.75 -5.92 18.97
N THR A 481 -8.98 -6.23 19.32
CA THR A 481 -9.69 -5.65 20.45
C THR A 481 -10.17 -6.81 21.31
N LEU A 482 -9.82 -6.82 22.60
CA LEU A 482 -10.23 -7.88 23.53
C LEU A 482 -9.94 -9.29 22.98
N TYR A 483 -8.79 -9.49 22.34
CA TYR A 483 -8.35 -10.74 21.70
C TYR A 483 -9.17 -11.19 20.47
N LYS A 484 -10.08 -10.36 19.97
CA LYS A 484 -10.94 -10.64 18.81
C LYS A 484 -10.50 -9.84 17.59
N HIS A 485 -11.08 -10.20 16.43
CA HIS A 485 -11.00 -9.44 15.16
C HIS A 485 -9.63 -9.36 14.46
N ARG A 486 -8.59 -10.02 14.97
CA ARG A 486 -7.28 -10.15 14.30
C ARG A 486 -7.35 -10.67 12.86
N ASN A 487 -8.38 -11.47 12.57
CA ASN A 487 -8.60 -12.12 11.29
C ASN A 487 -9.29 -11.24 10.24
N ALA A 488 -9.66 -9.99 10.57
CA ALA A 488 -10.13 -9.03 9.59
C ALA A 488 -9.02 -8.71 8.58
N ASP A 489 -9.34 -8.66 7.30
CA ASP A 489 -8.38 -8.63 6.19
C ASP A 489 -8.00 -7.20 5.75
N ALA A 490 -8.01 -6.27 6.71
CA ALA A 490 -7.65 -4.87 6.55
C ALA A 490 -7.21 -4.30 7.91
N VAL A 491 -6.63 -3.10 7.91
CA VAL A 491 -6.31 -2.31 9.12
C VAL A 491 -7.19 -1.08 9.13
N GLY A 492 -7.90 -0.85 10.22
CA GLY A 492 -8.85 0.26 10.34
C GLY A 492 -9.20 0.63 11.76
N SER A 493 -9.86 1.78 11.93
CA SER A 493 -10.46 2.18 13.20
C SER A 493 -11.66 1.29 13.54
N ILE A 494 -11.89 1.10 14.83
CA ILE A 494 -12.98 0.27 15.33
C ILE A 494 -14.28 1.06 15.53
N LYS A 495 -15.41 0.50 15.10
CA LYS A 495 -16.76 1.02 15.42
C LYS A 495 -17.02 0.99 16.92
N GLU A 496 -17.71 2.01 17.42
CA GLU A 496 -18.01 2.15 18.85
C GLU A 496 -18.77 0.93 19.42
N SER A 497 -19.66 0.31 18.64
CA SER A 497 -20.40 -0.89 19.04
C SER A 497 -19.50 -2.10 19.37
N PHE A 498 -18.32 -2.18 18.76
CA PHE A 498 -17.37 -3.29 18.96
C PHE A 498 -16.30 -3.00 20.03
N LYS A 499 -16.26 -1.80 20.62
CA LYS A 499 -15.28 -1.45 21.66
C LYS A 499 -15.61 -2.04 23.04
N LYS A 500 -16.87 -2.44 23.27
CA LYS A 500 -17.41 -2.80 24.59
C LYS A 500 -17.77 -4.29 24.72
N GLU A 501 -17.57 -5.09 23.68
CA GLU A 501 -17.91 -6.53 23.61
C GLU A 501 -16.66 -7.42 23.57
#